data_AF-A0A1W9YPC1-F1
#
_entry.id   AF-A0A1W9YPC1-F1
#
_cell.length_a   1.000
_cell.length_b   1.000
_cell.length_c   1.000
_cell.angle_alpha   90.00
_cell.angle_beta   90.00
_cell.angle_gamma   90.00
#
_symmetry.space_group_name_H-M   'P 1'
#
loop_
_entity.id
_entity.type
_entity.pdbx_description
1 polymer ?
#
loop_
_entity_poly.entity_id
_entity_poly.type
_entity_poly.pdbx_seq_one_letter_code
_entity_poly.pdbx_strand_id
1 'polypeptide(L)'
;MTEQPPAPAGRPEDVDTGVWLFAIALVLMVIGYLIDLFTAPLEVAGYVYAASVLFVIVVAAVTAAFTWLLRYGYRWPRTLLTAGGLTAVVYSVTSLFTVHRSAAAAAFGYAACTIIGSVLIIGGVVLLHRKDAHEYLTR
;
A
#
# COMPACT_ATOMS: atom_id res chain seq x y z
N MET A 1 14.20 41.84 20.99
CA MET A 1 13.42 40.60 20.81
C MET A 1 14.33 39.61 20.14
N THR A 2 14.88 38.64 20.88
CA THR A 2 15.73 37.59 20.32
C THR A 2 14.83 36.51 19.72
N GLU A 3 14.88 36.35 18.41
CA GLU A 3 14.18 35.25 17.72
C GLU A 3 14.71 33.92 18.25
N GLN A 4 13.81 33.14 18.83
CA GLN A 4 14.10 31.78 19.26
C GLN A 4 14.33 30.93 17.98
N PRO A 5 15.40 30.13 17.89
CA PRO A 5 15.62 29.26 16.73
C PRO A 5 14.37 28.42 16.52
N PRO A 6 13.85 28.29 15.27
CA PRO A 6 12.70 27.43 15.03
C PRO A 6 13.03 26.04 15.54
N ALA A 7 12.12 25.48 16.36
CA ALA A 7 12.25 24.13 16.89
C ALA A 7 12.61 23.17 15.74
N PRO A 8 13.45 22.13 15.97
CA PRO A 8 13.77 21.16 14.93
C PRO A 8 12.44 20.69 14.35
N ALA A 9 12.20 21.00 13.07
CA ALA A 9 10.93 20.70 12.42
C ALA A 9 10.73 19.19 12.55
N GLY A 10 9.81 18.80 13.44
CA GLY A 10 9.48 17.40 13.66
C GLY A 10 9.01 16.76 12.35
N ARG A 11 8.95 15.43 12.31
CA ARG A 11 8.39 14.73 11.14
C ARG A 11 6.96 15.26 10.89
N PRO A 12 6.63 15.71 9.66
CA PRO A 12 5.31 16.25 9.37
C PRO A 12 4.19 15.23 9.60
N GLU A 13 3.02 15.70 10.05
CA GLU A 13 1.85 14.84 10.26
C GLU A 13 1.41 14.13 8.97
N ASP A 14 1.58 14.79 7.82
CA ASP A 14 1.25 14.23 6.50
C ASP A 14 2.08 12.97 6.20
N VAL A 15 3.35 12.96 6.62
CA VAL A 15 4.24 11.80 6.44
C VAL A 15 3.80 10.67 7.36
N ASP A 16 3.48 10.99 8.62
CA ASP A 16 3.01 10.01 9.58
C ASP A 16 1.69 9.37 9.17
N THR A 17 0.73 10.20 8.80
CA THR A 17 -0.59 9.76 8.33
C THR A 17 -0.45 8.98 7.03
N GLY A 18 0.34 9.47 6.07
CA GLY A 18 0.61 8.75 4.82
C GLY A 18 1.21 7.36 5.04
N VAL A 19 2.16 7.23 5.97
CA VAL A 19 2.75 5.92 6.33
C VAL A 19 1.70 4.99 6.93
N TRP A 20 0.83 5.48 7.83
CA TRP A 20 -0.23 4.67 8.40
C TRP A 20 -1.29 4.25 7.38
N LEU A 21 -1.66 5.13 6.46
CA LEU A 21 -2.57 4.79 5.35
C LEU A 21 -1.98 3.65 4.51
N PHE A 22 -0.69 3.73 4.15
CA PHE A 22 -0.01 2.66 3.43
C PHE A 22 0.10 1.36 4.26
N ALA A 23 0.34 1.45 5.57
CA ALA A 23 0.43 0.27 6.43
C ALA A 23 -0.91 -0.48 6.52
N ILE A 24 -2.01 0.25 6.73
CA ILE A 24 -3.36 -0.34 6.77
C ILE A 24 -3.73 -0.87 5.39
N ALA A 25 -3.46 -0.09 4.33
CA ALA A 25 -3.69 -0.54 2.96
C ALA A 25 -2.94 -1.84 2.68
N LEU A 26 -1.66 -1.93 3.06
CA LEU A 26 -0.87 -3.14 2.86
C LEU A 26 -1.54 -4.37 3.48
N VAL A 27 -1.98 -4.27 4.73
CA VAL A 27 -2.68 -5.38 5.41
C VAL A 27 -3.95 -5.77 4.66
N LEU A 28 -4.77 -4.80 4.27
CA LEU A 28 -6.00 -5.06 3.52
C LEU A 28 -5.72 -5.70 2.15
N MET A 29 -4.74 -5.17 1.40
CA MET A 29 -4.38 -5.69 0.08
C MET A 29 -3.84 -7.12 0.16
N VAL A 30 -3.05 -7.43 1.19
CA VAL A 30 -2.59 -8.81 1.46
C VAL A 30 -3.77 -9.72 1.78
N ILE A 31 -4.69 -9.32 2.66
CA ILE A 31 -5.87 -10.12 2.98
C ILE A 31 -6.73 -10.36 1.73
N GLY A 32 -6.98 -9.32 0.93
CA GLY A 32 -7.72 -9.43 -0.33
C GLY A 32 -7.06 -10.42 -1.28
N TYR A 33 -5.74 -10.32 -1.45
CA TYR A 33 -4.97 -11.26 -2.27
C TYR A 33 -5.08 -12.71 -1.76
N LEU A 34 -4.97 -12.94 -0.45
CA LEU A 34 -5.07 -14.29 0.12
C LEU A 34 -6.49 -14.86 -0.02
N ILE A 35 -7.54 -14.05 0.13
CA ILE A 35 -8.92 -14.47 -0.13
C ILE A 35 -9.03 -14.95 -1.58
N ASP A 36 -8.54 -14.17 -2.53
CA ASP A 36 -8.59 -14.51 -3.96
C ASP A 36 -7.82 -15.81 -4.25
N LEU A 37 -6.60 -15.92 -3.72
CA LEU A 37 -5.72 -17.06 -3.94
C LEU A 37 -6.31 -18.37 -3.39
N PHE A 38 -6.82 -18.36 -2.16
CA PHE A 38 -7.31 -19.57 -1.50
C PHE A 38 -8.75 -19.96 -1.87
N THR A 39 -9.47 -19.10 -2.60
CA THR A 39 -10.84 -19.40 -3.07
C THR A 39 -10.93 -19.60 -4.58
N ALA A 40 -9.83 -19.40 -5.31
CA ALA A 40 -9.74 -19.73 -6.72
C ALA A 40 -9.95 -21.24 -6.96
N PRO A 41 -10.65 -21.63 -8.05
CA PRO A 41 -10.83 -23.04 -8.42
C PRO A 41 -9.46 -23.69 -8.71
N LEU A 42 -9.21 -24.82 -8.04
CA LEU A 42 -7.93 -25.53 -8.01
C LEU A 42 -7.68 -26.31 -9.31
N GLU A 43 -7.19 -25.63 -10.35
CA GLU A 43 -6.59 -26.27 -11.55
C GLU A 43 -5.11 -25.88 -11.73
N VAL A 44 -4.43 -25.53 -10.64
CA VAL A 44 -3.04 -25.05 -10.66
C VAL A 44 -2.13 -25.92 -9.80
N ALA A 45 -0.93 -26.18 -10.32
CA ALA A 45 0.07 -26.98 -9.62
C ALA A 45 0.52 -26.32 -8.30
N GLY A 46 0.77 -27.12 -7.26
CA GLY A 46 1.08 -26.61 -5.91
C GLY A 46 2.28 -25.66 -5.81
N TYR A 47 3.25 -25.75 -6.73
CA TYR A 47 4.37 -24.81 -6.78
C TYR A 47 3.93 -23.38 -7.14
N VAL A 48 2.84 -23.22 -7.90
CA VAL A 48 2.26 -21.90 -8.24
C VAL A 48 1.72 -21.24 -6.98
N TYR A 49 1.05 -22.00 -6.11
CA TYR A 49 0.60 -21.49 -4.80
C TYR A 49 1.78 -21.02 -3.93
N ALA A 50 2.83 -21.84 -3.82
CA ALA A 50 4.00 -21.47 -3.03
C ALA A 50 4.68 -20.21 -3.57
N ALA A 51 4.83 -20.11 -4.90
CA ALA A 51 5.39 -18.94 -5.56
C ALA A 51 4.52 -17.69 -5.35
N SER A 52 3.20 -17.81 -5.46
CA SER A 52 2.23 -16.73 -5.21
C SER A 52 2.28 -16.21 -3.76
N VAL A 53 2.33 -17.12 -2.77
CA VAL A 53 2.46 -16.74 -1.37
C VAL A 53 3.81 -16.07 -1.09
N LEU A 54 4.90 -16.61 -1.63
CA LEU A 54 6.22 -16.01 -1.48
C LEU A 54 6.26 -14.61 -2.13
N PHE A 55 5.66 -14.46 -3.31
CA PHE A 55 5.59 -13.19 -4.02
C PHE A 55 4.90 -12.11 -3.17
N VAL A 56 3.72 -12.41 -2.61
CA VAL A 56 3.01 -11.42 -1.78
C VAL A 56 3.77 -11.08 -0.49
N ILE A 57 4.47 -12.06 0.11
CA ILE A 57 5.34 -11.80 1.28
C ILE A 57 6.47 -10.83 0.92
N VAL A 58 7.14 -11.05 -0.22
CA VAL A 58 8.23 -10.17 -0.68
C VAL A 58 7.71 -8.77 -0.96
N VAL A 59 6.60 -8.65 -1.69
CA VAL A 59 5.96 -7.35 -1.97
C VAL A 59 5.60 -6.64 -0.66
N ALA A 60 4.99 -7.35 0.29
CA ALA A 60 4.63 -6.77 1.58
C ALA A 60 5.84 -6.29 2.38
N ALA A 61 6.90 -7.09 2.44
CA ALA A 61 8.14 -6.71 3.10
C ALA A 61 8.78 -5.47 2.46
N VAL A 62 8.82 -5.41 1.13
CA VAL A 62 9.37 -4.26 0.38
C VAL A 62 8.52 -3.01 0.62
N THR A 63 7.20 -3.09 0.52
CA THR A 63 6.30 -1.97 0.81
C THR A 63 6.46 -1.49 2.25
N ALA A 64 6.50 -2.40 3.23
CA ALA A 64 6.73 -2.06 4.63
C ALA A 64 8.09 -1.35 4.82
N ALA A 65 9.17 -1.88 4.24
CA ALA A 65 10.48 -1.26 4.29
C ALA A 65 10.47 0.16 3.70
N PHE A 66 9.82 0.36 2.56
CA PHE A 66 9.71 1.67 1.92
C PHE A 66 8.90 2.67 2.77
N THR A 67 7.80 2.24 3.38
CA THR A 67 7.05 3.10 4.32
C THR A 67 7.89 3.49 5.53
N TRP A 68 8.76 2.61 5.99
CA TRP A 68 9.68 2.91 7.09
C TRP A 68 10.79 3.88 6.66
N LEU A 69 11.32 3.76 5.44
CA LEU A 69 12.31 4.71 4.92
C LEU A 69 11.75 6.13 4.79
N LEU A 70 10.46 6.30 4.50
CA LEU A 70 9.81 7.62 4.50
C LEU A 70 9.92 8.30 5.87
N ARG A 71 9.86 7.52 6.96
CA ARG A 71 10.02 8.05 8.33
C ARG A 71 11.40 8.64 8.57
N TYR A 72 12.42 8.25 7.80
CA TYR A 72 13.80 8.75 7.90
C TYR A 72 14.15 9.85 6.89
N GLY A 73 13.17 10.35 6.13
CA GLY A 73 13.39 11.47 5.20
C GLY A 73 13.86 11.07 3.80
N TYR A 74 13.86 9.77 3.46
CA TYR A 74 14.25 9.32 2.11
C TYR A 74 13.15 9.62 1.08
N ARG A 75 13.52 10.21 -0.05
CA ARG A 75 12.59 10.66 -1.10
C ARG A 75 12.23 9.61 -2.14
N TRP A 76 13.17 8.72 -2.47
CA TRP A 76 12.99 7.68 -3.49
C TRP A 76 11.91 6.61 -3.15
N PRO A 77 11.65 6.25 -1.87
CA PRO A 77 10.55 5.34 -1.55
C PRO A 77 9.20 5.92 -1.94
N ARG A 78 9.03 7.25 -1.92
CA ARG A 78 7.78 7.91 -2.32
C ARG A 78 7.41 7.59 -3.76
N THR A 79 8.37 7.65 -4.69
CA THR A 79 8.09 7.39 -6.10
C THR A 79 7.75 5.91 -6.33
N LEU A 80 8.45 4.99 -5.68
CA LEU A 80 8.16 3.56 -5.77
C LEU A 80 6.82 3.18 -5.13
N LEU A 81 6.50 3.74 -3.96
CA LEU A 81 5.20 3.53 -3.31
C LEU A 81 4.06 4.12 -4.15
N THR A 82 4.30 5.24 -4.83
CA THR A 82 3.31 5.83 -5.74
C THR A 82 3.09 4.96 -6.97
N ALA A 83 4.18 4.53 -7.63
CA ALA A 83 4.09 3.68 -8.80
C ALA A 83 3.45 2.33 -8.47
N GLY A 84 4.00 1.61 -7.47
CA GLY A 84 3.50 0.31 -7.05
C GLY A 84 2.08 0.39 -6.47
N GLY A 85 1.79 1.42 -5.68
CA GLY A 85 0.45 1.67 -5.16
C GLY A 85 -0.57 1.91 -6.27
N LEU A 86 -0.25 2.77 -7.25
CA LEU A 86 -1.14 3.05 -8.37
C LEU A 86 -1.34 1.81 -9.25
N THR A 87 -0.29 1.01 -9.49
CA THR A 87 -0.41 -0.28 -10.18
C THR A 87 -1.37 -1.21 -9.43
N ALA A 88 -1.24 -1.31 -8.10
CA ALA A 88 -2.13 -2.15 -7.29
C ALA A 88 -3.59 -1.66 -7.33
N VAL A 89 -3.82 -0.35 -7.32
CA VAL A 89 -5.15 0.26 -7.46
C VAL A 89 -5.75 -0.08 -8.83
N VAL A 90 -5.01 0.15 -9.91
CA VAL A 90 -5.48 -0.13 -11.28
C VAL A 90 -5.81 -1.61 -11.43
N TYR A 91 -4.91 -2.50 -10.98
CA TYR A 91 -5.14 -3.94 -11.01
C TYR A 91 -6.40 -4.33 -10.21
N SER A 92 -6.56 -3.76 -9.02
CA SER A 92 -7.73 -4.04 -8.15
C SER A 92 -9.03 -3.63 -8.81
N VAL A 93 -9.07 -2.41 -9.36
CA VAL A 93 -10.23 -1.90 -10.09
C VAL A 93 -10.54 -2.78 -11.29
N THR A 94 -9.54 -3.12 -12.12
CA THR A 94 -9.75 -4.03 -13.25
C THR A 94 -10.30 -5.38 -12.78
N SER A 95 -9.67 -5.99 -11.78
CA SER A 95 -10.06 -7.31 -11.25
C SER A 95 -11.46 -7.34 -10.63
N LEU A 96 -11.94 -6.22 -10.07
CA LEU A 96 -13.31 -6.12 -9.56
C LEU A 96 -14.37 -6.27 -10.66
N PHE A 97 -14.05 -5.85 -11.89
CA PHE A 97 -14.98 -5.89 -13.01
C PHE A 97 -14.74 -7.02 -14.00
N THR A 98 -13.54 -7.62 -14.01
CA THR A 98 -13.16 -8.65 -15.00
C THR A 98 -13.07 -10.05 -14.42
N VAL A 99 -12.83 -10.21 -13.12
CA VAL A 99 -12.62 -11.53 -12.51
C VAL A 99 -13.90 -12.02 -11.84
N HIS A 100 -14.41 -13.16 -12.33
CA HIS A 100 -15.55 -13.81 -11.72
C HIS A 100 -15.14 -14.63 -10.50
N ARG A 101 -15.82 -14.42 -9.37
CA ARG A 101 -15.60 -15.12 -8.10
C ARG A 101 -16.88 -15.86 -7.72
N SER A 102 -16.84 -17.20 -7.78
CA SER A 102 -18.03 -18.05 -7.59
C SER A 102 -18.55 -18.06 -6.15
N ALA A 103 -17.65 -17.94 -5.17
CA ALA A 103 -18.01 -17.84 -3.76
C ALA A 103 -18.37 -16.39 -3.41
N ALA A 104 -19.65 -16.12 -3.12
CA ALA A 104 -20.13 -14.79 -2.77
C ALA A 104 -19.35 -14.16 -1.59
N ALA A 105 -19.07 -14.94 -0.54
CA ALA A 105 -18.29 -14.46 0.61
C ALA A 105 -16.87 -14.04 0.21
N ALA A 106 -16.22 -14.76 -0.71
CA ALA A 106 -14.90 -14.40 -1.22
C ALA A 106 -14.95 -13.13 -2.08
N ALA A 107 -15.98 -13.00 -2.92
CA ALA A 107 -16.20 -11.81 -3.72
C ALA A 107 -16.38 -10.56 -2.84
N PHE A 108 -17.22 -10.62 -1.81
CA PHE A 108 -17.42 -9.52 -0.86
C PHE A 108 -16.15 -9.21 -0.06
N GLY A 109 -15.47 -10.24 0.46
CA GLY A 109 -14.25 -10.07 1.23
C GLY A 109 -13.12 -9.43 0.42
N TYR A 110 -12.90 -9.92 -0.81
CA TYR A 110 -11.96 -9.31 -1.76
C TYR A 110 -12.33 -7.85 -2.02
N ALA A 111 -13.59 -7.58 -2.39
CA ALA A 111 -14.03 -6.24 -2.75
C ALA A 111 -13.89 -5.24 -1.60
N ALA A 112 -14.30 -5.61 -0.39
CA ALA A 112 -14.12 -4.75 0.79
C ALA A 112 -12.65 -4.40 1.01
N CYS A 113 -11.77 -5.40 0.96
CA CYS A 113 -10.34 -5.22 1.15
C CYS A 113 -9.72 -4.31 0.09
N THR A 114 -9.98 -4.58 -1.19
CA THR A 114 -9.32 -3.88 -2.29
C THR A 114 -9.89 -2.48 -2.52
N ILE A 115 -11.19 -2.25 -2.29
CA ILE A 115 -11.78 -0.91 -2.38
C ILE A 115 -11.21 -0.01 -1.28
N ILE A 116 -11.30 -0.45 -0.02
CA ILE A 116 -10.80 0.33 1.11
C ILE A 116 -9.28 0.51 0.98
N GLY A 117 -8.54 -0.56 0.70
CA GLY A 117 -7.10 -0.51 0.47
C GLY A 117 -6.71 0.47 -0.64
N SER A 118 -7.46 0.50 -1.75
CA SER A 118 -7.20 1.43 -2.86
C SER A 118 -7.39 2.89 -2.45
N VAL A 119 -8.46 3.21 -1.71
CA VAL A 119 -8.71 4.58 -1.22
C VAL A 119 -7.58 5.01 -0.28
N LEU A 120 -7.13 4.13 0.61
CA LEU A 120 -6.02 4.41 1.53
C LEU A 120 -4.69 4.62 0.79
N ILE A 121 -4.40 3.83 -0.26
CA ILE A 121 -3.22 4.03 -1.11
C ILE A 121 -3.25 5.42 -1.73
N ILE A 122 -4.36 5.81 -2.37
CA ILE A 122 -4.48 7.12 -3.02
C ILE A 122 -4.37 8.24 -2.00
N GLY A 123 -5.03 8.12 -0.84
CA GLY A 123 -4.89 9.08 0.26
C GLY A 123 -3.43 9.23 0.73
N GLY A 124 -2.72 8.11 0.91
CA GLY A 124 -1.31 8.11 1.28
C GLY A 124 -0.44 8.79 0.22
N VAL A 125 -0.67 8.51 -1.07
CA VAL A 125 0.04 9.16 -2.18
C VAL A 125 -0.17 10.67 -2.15
N VAL A 126 -1.41 11.13 -1.99
CA VAL A 126 -1.74 12.57 -1.94
C VAL A 126 -1.03 13.26 -0.79
N LEU A 127 -1.10 12.70 0.44
CA LEU A 127 -0.45 13.28 1.61
C LEU A 127 1.08 13.36 1.44
N LEU A 128 1.71 12.32 0.90
CA LEU A 128 3.17 12.28 0.70
C LEU A 128 3.68 13.26 -0.37
N HIS A 129 2.78 13.84 -1.19
CA HIS A 129 3.09 14.86 -2.18
C HIS A 129 2.75 16.29 -1.72
N ARG A 130 2.20 16.46 -0.51
CA ARG A 130 2.00 17.80 0.07
C ARG A 130 3.33 18.49 0.34
N LYS A 131 3.29 19.82 0.40
CA LYS A 131 4.46 20.68 0.55
C LYS A 131 5.30 20.28 1.77
N ASP A 132 4.68 20.06 2.91
CA ASP A 132 5.39 19.74 4.15
C ASP A 132 6.12 18.39 4.05
N ALA A 133 5.49 17.38 3.44
CA ALA A 133 6.13 16.10 3.14
C ALA A 133 7.27 16.26 2.11
N HIS A 134 7.10 17.13 1.11
CA HIS A 134 8.14 17.41 0.12
C HIS A 134 9.38 18.07 0.74
N GLU A 135 9.18 19.03 1.64
CA GLU A 135 10.27 19.71 2.36
C GLU A 135 10.98 18.78 3.35
N TYR A 136 10.29 17.78 3.90
CA TYR A 136 10.90 16.78 4.78
C TYR A 136 11.72 15.72 4.02
N LEU A 137 11.20 15.22 2.89
CA LEU A 137 11.80 14.13 2.11
C LEU A 137 12.95 14.63 1.21
N THR A 138 14.08 14.94 1.84
CA THR A 138 15.24 15.56 1.20
C THR A 138 16.39 14.61 0.90
N ARG A 139 16.38 13.40 1.48
CA ARG A 139 17.46 12.41 1.31
C ARG A 139 17.24 11.62 0.03
#